data_AF-A0A9E7HHS1-F1
#
_entry.id   AF-A0A9E7HHS1-F1
#
_cell.length_a   1.000
_cell.length_b   1.000
_cell.length_c   1.000
_cell.angle_alpha   90.00
_cell.angle_beta   90.00
_cell.angle_gamma   90.00
#
_symmetry.space_group_name_H-M   'P 1'
#
loop_
_entity.id
_entity.type
_entity.pdbx_description
1 polymer ?
#
loop_
_entity_poly.entity_id
_entity_poly.type
_entity_poly.pdbx_seq_one_letter_code
_entity_poly.pdbx_strand_id
1 'polypeptide(L)'
;MNNRRASINRPPTPDPDEEPEKELTLQEMINIKLIESGEKEKLMELLRERLIECGWRDEMKALCSIGARLREGRTVAANPILPDLGSTLICFGLDVLIDGKGRIVTYPIKLSTSRLWLIKSPPLSLSLWNKSKEATGSAELSPPPSTPLAVCKEEEGSKTRALKGFDGFSSGVPAGAYPLLLSREEQKECQIFQGLHGLDHSLLLRHQVRSFPSRDLSSHWIDRFDAPRVETPRKPFTPPREVHVQVTHSMLPQKIEIFKSLEDWAENNILVHLKPVEKCWQPQDFLPDPSSESFFEEVKELSERSKEIPDDYFVCLVGDMVTEEALPTYQTMLNTLDGVRDETGASLTSWAIWTRAWTAEENRHGDLLNKYLYLSGRVDMKQIEKTIQYLIGSGMDPRTENNPYLGFIYTSFQERATFISHGNTARLAKEHGDLKLAQICGIIASDEKRHETAYTKIVEKLFEIDPDGTVLAFADMMKKKISMPAHLMYDGRDDNLFEHFSAVAQRLGIYTAKDYADILEFLVTRWKVGELTGLSGEGNKAQDFVCTLAPRIRRLEERAQGRAKKAPAIPFSWVYDRQVQL
;
A
#
# COMPACT_ATOMS: atom_id res chain seq x y z
N MET A 1 -33.76 -71.84 33.80
CA MET A 1 -34.01 -70.85 34.86
C MET A 1 -32.69 -70.28 35.36
N ASN A 2 -32.69 -68.97 35.64
CA ASN A 2 -31.83 -68.27 36.59
C ASN A 2 -30.35 -68.00 36.27
N ASN A 3 -30.11 -66.71 35.98
CA ASN A 3 -29.45 -65.74 36.88
C ASN A 3 -28.01 -66.04 37.31
N ARG A 4 -27.03 -65.30 36.76
CA ARG A 4 -25.78 -64.96 37.47
C ARG A 4 -25.36 -63.52 37.18
N ARG A 5 -25.23 -62.75 38.27
CA ARG A 5 -24.66 -61.40 38.34
C ARG A 5 -23.12 -61.46 38.34
N ALA A 6 -22.56 -60.50 37.60
CA ALA A 6 -21.35 -59.69 37.81
C ALA A 6 -20.08 -60.30 38.46
N SER A 7 -19.01 -60.31 37.66
CA SER A 7 -17.65 -59.95 38.11
C SER A 7 -16.99 -59.08 37.03
N ILE A 8 -16.29 -58.06 37.48
CA ILE A 8 -15.68 -56.93 36.75
C ILE A 8 -14.53 -57.42 35.87
N ASN A 9 -14.51 -57.04 34.58
CA ASN A 9 -13.34 -57.18 33.70
C ASN A 9 -12.87 -55.77 33.27
N ARG A 10 -11.63 -55.46 33.66
CA ARG A 10 -10.87 -54.25 33.34
C ARG A 10 -10.43 -54.30 31.85
N PRO A 11 -10.52 -53.22 31.06
CA PRO A 11 -9.97 -53.20 29.70
C PRO A 11 -8.43 -53.27 29.74
N PRO A 12 -7.79 -53.88 28.73
CA PRO A 12 -6.35 -54.10 28.71
C PRO A 12 -5.57 -52.78 28.54
N THR A 13 -4.44 -52.70 29.23
CA THR A 13 -3.44 -51.63 29.09
C THR A 13 -2.82 -51.68 27.68
N PRO A 14 -2.64 -50.56 26.96
CA PRO A 14 -1.94 -50.55 25.67
C PRO A 14 -0.45 -50.87 25.86
N ASP A 15 0.13 -51.58 24.89
CA ASP A 15 1.57 -51.85 24.79
C ASP A 15 2.36 -50.52 24.65
N PRO A 16 3.58 -50.39 25.23
CA PRO A 16 4.30 -49.11 25.23
C PRO A 16 5.01 -48.75 23.92
N ASP A 17 5.03 -49.61 22.90
CA ASP A 17 6.01 -49.52 21.81
C ASP A 17 5.40 -49.43 20.39
N GLU A 18 4.41 -48.55 20.18
CA GLU A 18 4.08 -48.05 18.83
C GLU A 18 3.86 -46.53 18.86
N GLU A 19 4.95 -45.76 18.75
CA GLU A 19 4.88 -44.34 18.39
C GLU A 19 4.47 -44.22 16.91
N PRO A 20 3.51 -43.34 16.54
CA PRO A 20 3.20 -43.11 15.13
C PRO A 20 4.40 -42.44 14.45
N GLU A 21 4.92 -43.04 13.37
CA GLU A 21 5.97 -42.46 12.54
C GLU A 21 5.54 -41.05 12.11
N LYS A 22 6.27 -40.05 12.60
CA LYS A 22 6.01 -38.65 12.30
C LYS A 22 6.48 -38.37 10.87
N GLU A 23 5.54 -38.20 9.93
CA GLU A 23 5.87 -37.72 8.58
C GLU A 23 6.66 -36.42 8.68
N LEU A 24 7.89 -36.45 8.15
CA LEU A 24 8.75 -35.27 8.07
C LEU A 24 8.13 -34.26 7.12
N THR A 25 8.07 -33.01 7.54
CA THR A 25 7.62 -31.91 6.69
C THR A 25 8.60 -31.70 5.54
N LEU A 26 8.11 -31.16 4.41
CA LEU A 26 8.94 -30.82 3.25
C LEU A 26 10.17 -29.97 3.64
N GLN A 27 10.01 -29.08 4.63
CA GLN A 27 11.07 -28.21 5.13
C GLN A 27 12.14 -28.97 5.94
N GLU A 28 11.74 -29.97 6.73
CA GLU A 28 12.67 -30.86 7.43
C GLU A 28 13.44 -31.73 6.44
N MET A 29 12.78 -32.25 5.41
CA MET A 29 13.44 -33.02 4.34
C MET A 29 14.47 -32.19 3.57
N ILE A 30 14.16 -30.93 3.25
CA ILE A 30 15.10 -30.01 2.58
C ILE A 30 16.31 -29.72 3.49
N ASN A 31 16.07 -29.45 4.78
CA ASN A 31 17.15 -29.19 5.73
C ASN A 31 18.07 -30.40 5.92
N ILE A 32 17.51 -31.61 5.99
CA ILE A 32 18.29 -32.85 6.08
C ILE A 32 19.16 -32.99 4.83
N LYS A 33 18.58 -32.81 3.63
CA LYS A 33 19.35 -32.89 2.37
C LYS A 33 20.46 -31.85 2.27
N LEU A 34 20.24 -30.62 2.75
CA LEU A 34 21.26 -29.57 2.76
C LEU A 34 22.41 -29.85 3.74
N ILE A 35 22.12 -30.55 4.84
CA ILE A 35 23.13 -31.02 5.80
C ILE A 35 23.91 -32.19 5.22
N GLU A 36 23.21 -33.19 4.66
CA GLU A 36 23.84 -34.37 4.07
C GLU A 36 24.70 -34.05 2.84
N SER A 37 24.31 -33.03 2.05
CA SER A 37 25.10 -32.55 0.91
C SER A 37 26.31 -31.68 1.31
N GLY A 38 26.41 -31.27 2.58
CA GLY A 38 27.40 -30.30 3.05
C GLY A 38 27.19 -28.88 2.50
N GLU A 39 26.11 -28.63 1.76
CA GLU A 39 25.81 -27.31 1.19
C GLU A 39 25.42 -26.31 2.27
N LYS A 40 24.88 -26.77 3.40
CA LYS A 40 24.55 -25.91 4.54
C LYS A 40 25.81 -25.30 5.16
N GLU A 41 26.84 -26.08 5.43
CA GLU A 41 28.13 -25.55 5.91
C GLU A 41 28.73 -24.59 4.88
N LYS A 42 28.66 -24.94 3.59
CA LYS A 42 29.21 -24.12 2.52
C LYS A 42 28.50 -22.76 2.39
N LEU A 43 27.17 -22.73 2.53
CA LEU A 43 26.39 -21.49 2.56
C LEU A 43 26.71 -20.64 3.80
N MET A 44 26.90 -21.29 4.95
CA MET A 44 27.26 -20.61 6.19
C MET A 44 28.66 -19.98 6.12
N GLU A 45 29.62 -20.67 5.50
CA GLU A 45 30.97 -20.15 5.26
C GLU A 45 30.93 -18.95 4.31
N LEU A 46 30.22 -19.08 3.18
CA LEU A 46 30.03 -17.98 2.22
C LEU A 46 29.35 -16.76 2.85
N LEU A 47 28.34 -16.97 3.69
CA LEU A 47 27.69 -15.90 4.42
C LEU A 47 28.65 -15.21 5.40
N ARG A 48 29.48 -15.98 6.12
CA ARG A 48 30.51 -15.43 7.02
C ARG A 48 31.54 -14.61 6.25
N GLU A 49 32.05 -15.12 5.14
CA GLU A 49 33.02 -14.40 4.29
C GLU A 49 32.40 -13.09 3.78
N ARG A 50 31.17 -13.12 3.27
CA ARG A 50 30.47 -11.92 2.80
C ARG A 50 30.22 -10.89 3.90
N LEU A 51 29.87 -11.34 5.12
CA LEU A 51 29.69 -10.44 6.26
C LEU A 51 31.00 -9.82 6.74
N ILE A 52 32.13 -10.52 6.56
CA ILE A 52 33.47 -9.98 6.84
C ILE A 52 33.88 -8.99 5.75
N GLU A 53 33.72 -9.34 4.47
CA GLU A 53 34.03 -8.49 3.32
C GLU A 53 33.25 -7.17 3.34
N CYS A 54 31.97 -7.20 3.75
CA CYS A 54 31.15 -6.00 3.80
C CYS A 54 31.35 -5.16 5.08
N GLY A 55 32.37 -5.46 5.90
CA GLY A 55 32.74 -4.65 7.06
C GLY A 55 31.78 -4.75 8.26
N TRP A 56 30.80 -5.65 8.22
CA TRP A 56 29.74 -5.75 9.24
C TRP A 56 30.31 -6.03 10.64
N ARG A 57 31.41 -6.79 10.70
CA ARG A 57 32.13 -7.08 11.96
C ARG A 57 32.67 -5.81 12.61
N ASP A 58 33.17 -4.86 11.83
CA ASP A 58 33.77 -3.64 12.35
C ASP A 58 32.71 -2.59 12.68
N GLU A 59 31.59 -2.55 11.93
CA GLU A 59 30.39 -1.79 12.31
C GLU A 59 29.80 -2.27 13.64
N MET A 60 29.68 -3.59 13.84
CA MET A 60 29.18 -4.15 15.12
C MET A 60 30.11 -3.83 16.29
N LYS A 61 31.43 -3.87 16.09
CA LYS A 61 32.38 -3.43 17.13
C LYS A 61 32.26 -1.94 17.45
N ALA A 62 32.06 -1.10 16.42
CA ALA A 62 31.87 0.33 16.60
C ALA A 62 30.57 0.61 17.38
N LEU A 63 29.48 -0.06 17.04
CA LEU A 63 28.19 0.06 17.72
C LEU A 63 28.24 -0.45 19.17
N CYS A 64 28.92 -1.56 19.43
CA CYS A 64 29.16 -2.05 20.80
C CYS A 64 30.03 -1.09 21.61
N SER A 65 31.04 -0.46 21.00
CA SER A 65 31.90 0.54 21.66
C SER A 65 31.15 1.83 21.98
N ILE A 66 30.24 2.26 21.08
CA ILE A 66 29.34 3.40 21.31
C ILE A 66 28.35 3.07 22.44
N GLY A 67 27.76 1.86 22.43
CA GLY A 67 26.88 1.39 23.50
C GLY A 67 27.56 1.28 24.86
N ALA A 68 28.85 0.91 24.90
CA ALA A 68 29.65 0.88 26.12
C ALA A 68 29.94 2.30 26.65
N ARG A 69 30.27 3.25 25.78
CA ARG A 69 30.48 4.67 26.14
C ARG A 69 29.21 5.37 26.63
N LEU A 70 28.06 5.02 26.06
CA LEU A 70 26.74 5.50 26.53
C LEU A 70 26.34 4.92 27.90
N ARG A 71 27.01 3.86 28.36
CA ARG A 71 26.76 3.19 29.65
C ARG A 71 27.81 3.50 30.72
N GLU A 72 28.68 4.49 30.55
CA GLU A 72 29.65 4.88 31.57
C GLU A 72 28.99 5.57 32.79
N GLY A 73 28.49 4.71 33.66
CA GLY A 73 28.30 4.90 35.09
C GLY A 73 28.56 3.58 35.80
N ARG A 74 29.57 2.80 35.37
CA ARG A 74 30.24 1.72 36.12
C ARG A 74 31.41 1.12 35.31
N THR A 75 32.60 1.21 35.88
CA THR A 75 33.83 0.57 35.41
C THR A 75 33.68 -0.95 35.40
N VAL A 76 33.87 -1.58 34.24
CA VAL A 76 34.13 -3.02 34.14
C VAL A 76 35.48 -3.18 33.45
N ALA A 77 36.44 -3.73 34.19
CA ALA A 77 37.78 -4.01 33.68
C ALA A 77 37.71 -4.95 32.47
N ALA A 78 38.33 -4.54 31.37
CA ALA A 78 38.51 -5.39 30.20
C ALA A 78 39.45 -6.54 30.57
N ASN A 79 38.93 -7.76 30.63
CA ASN A 79 39.75 -8.97 30.64
C ASN A 79 39.78 -9.53 29.20
N PRO A 80 40.95 -9.75 28.60
CA PRO A 80 41.06 -10.22 27.23
C PRO A 80 41.02 -11.75 27.27
N ILE A 81 39.91 -12.35 26.86
CA ILE A 81 39.76 -13.71 26.28
C ILE A 81 38.25 -13.93 26.16
N LEU A 82 37.73 -13.81 24.94
CA LEU A 82 36.48 -14.47 24.55
C LEU A 82 36.66 -14.90 23.08
N PRO A 83 37.02 -16.17 22.83
CA PRO A 83 36.75 -16.79 21.54
C PRO A 83 35.26 -17.13 21.51
N ASP A 84 34.70 -17.11 20.31
CA ASP A 84 33.41 -17.67 19.92
C ASP A 84 32.21 -16.69 19.80
N LEU A 85 31.66 -16.70 18.58
CA LEU A 85 30.59 -15.83 18.08
C LEU A 85 29.23 -16.11 18.77
N GLY A 86 29.09 -17.27 19.42
CA GLY A 86 27.86 -17.68 20.10
C GLY A 86 27.52 -16.81 21.31
N SER A 87 28.53 -16.32 22.04
CA SER A 87 28.34 -15.55 23.28
C SER A 87 27.83 -14.12 23.07
N THR A 88 28.04 -13.54 21.89
CA THR A 88 27.68 -12.13 21.59
C THR A 88 26.18 -11.96 21.28
N LEU A 89 25.46 -13.06 20.98
CA LEU A 89 24.03 -13.05 20.68
C LEU A 89 23.13 -12.91 21.94
N ILE A 90 23.66 -13.15 23.13
CA ILE A 90 22.87 -13.15 24.39
C ILE A 90 22.59 -11.73 24.90
N CYS A 91 23.36 -10.71 24.49
CA CYS A 91 23.23 -9.35 25.03
C CYS A 91 22.11 -8.47 24.41
N PHE A 92 21.34 -8.97 23.44
CA PHE A 92 20.32 -8.17 22.72
C PHE A 92 18.90 -8.76 22.70
N GLY A 93 18.56 -9.72 23.56
CA GLY A 93 17.16 -10.14 23.73
C GLY A 93 16.57 -10.88 22.52
N LEU A 94 17.38 -11.72 21.88
CA LEU A 94 16.89 -12.79 21.00
C LEU A 94 16.69 -14.04 21.86
N ASP A 95 15.46 -14.36 22.23
CA ASP A 95 15.15 -15.60 22.96
C ASP A 95 15.40 -16.82 22.05
N VAL A 96 16.59 -17.40 22.16
CA VAL A 96 16.87 -18.76 21.71
C VAL A 96 16.66 -19.67 22.92
N LEU A 97 15.45 -20.22 23.07
CA LEU A 97 15.20 -21.28 24.03
C LEU A 97 15.76 -22.60 23.46
N ILE A 98 16.86 -23.07 24.04
CA ILE A 98 17.38 -24.43 23.85
C ILE A 98 16.66 -25.31 24.87
N ASP A 99 15.91 -26.31 24.42
CA ASP A 99 15.32 -27.28 25.36
C ASP A 99 16.42 -28.17 25.98
N GLY A 100 16.11 -28.85 27.10
CA GLY A 100 17.06 -29.72 27.81
C GLY A 100 17.61 -30.91 27.00
N LYS A 101 17.32 -31.00 25.70
CA LYS A 101 17.84 -31.98 24.75
C LYS A 101 18.60 -31.35 23.56
N GLY A 102 18.88 -30.04 23.60
CA GLY A 102 19.79 -29.38 22.66
C GLY A 102 19.18 -29.00 21.30
N ARG A 103 17.85 -28.89 21.19
CA ARG A 103 17.19 -28.45 19.95
C ARG A 103 16.96 -26.93 19.92
N ILE A 104 17.28 -26.30 18.79
CA ILE A 104 16.99 -24.88 18.51
C ILE A 104 15.53 -24.79 18.05
N VAL A 105 14.69 -24.06 18.80
CA VAL A 105 13.34 -23.70 18.36
C VAL A 105 13.38 -22.24 17.89
N THR A 106 13.15 -22.00 16.59
CA THR A 106 13.06 -20.64 16.03
C THR A 106 11.61 -20.16 15.98
N TYR A 107 11.33 -18.98 16.51
CA TYR A 107 10.13 -18.21 16.14
C TYR A 107 10.55 -17.11 15.15
N PRO A 108 9.78 -16.87 14.07
CA PRO A 108 10.17 -15.91 13.05
C PRO A 108 9.94 -14.47 13.54
N ILE A 109 11.02 -13.70 13.69
CA ILE A 109 10.97 -12.23 13.77
C ILE A 109 11.26 -11.68 12.37
N LYS A 110 10.29 -10.97 11.78
CA LYS A 110 10.45 -10.21 10.53
C LYS A 110 11.39 -9.02 10.78
N LEU A 111 12.56 -9.02 10.16
CA LEU A 111 13.39 -7.81 10.01
C LEU A 111 12.85 -6.99 8.82
N SER A 112 12.59 -5.70 9.04
CA SER A 112 12.08 -4.78 8.02
C SER A 112 13.15 -4.42 6.99
N THR A 113 12.69 -4.18 5.77
CA THR A 113 13.43 -3.96 4.52
C THR A 113 14.23 -2.65 4.44
N SER A 114 14.32 -1.86 5.50
CA SER A 114 14.93 -0.52 5.47
C SER A 114 16.46 -0.49 5.53
N ARG A 115 17.17 -1.63 5.45
CA ARG A 115 18.64 -1.68 5.50
C ARG A 115 19.33 -2.33 4.31
N LEU A 116 18.61 -2.73 3.26
CA LEU A 116 19.25 -3.26 2.04
C LEU A 116 19.79 -2.18 1.09
N TRP A 117 19.49 -0.90 1.32
CA TRP A 117 19.91 0.18 0.42
C TRP A 117 21.39 0.63 0.54
N LEU A 118 22.14 0.07 1.49
CA LEU A 118 23.57 0.41 1.71
C LEU A 118 24.57 -0.59 1.11
N ILE A 119 24.13 -1.63 0.40
CA ILE A 119 25.02 -2.72 -0.09
C ILE A 119 25.34 -2.62 -1.60
N LYS A 120 24.84 -1.61 -2.32
CA LYS A 120 25.15 -1.44 -3.75
C LYS A 120 25.61 -0.02 -4.10
N SER A 121 26.86 0.31 -3.76
CA SER A 121 27.63 1.37 -4.44
C SER A 121 29.13 1.16 -4.20
N PRO A 122 30.00 1.29 -5.23
CA PRO A 122 31.46 1.18 -5.06
C PRO A 122 32.05 2.41 -4.35
N PRO A 123 33.16 2.28 -3.60
CA PRO A 123 33.69 3.37 -2.79
C PRO A 123 34.49 4.35 -3.64
N LEU A 124 33.95 5.55 -3.86
CA LEU A 124 34.75 6.74 -4.15
C LEU A 124 34.53 7.76 -3.03
N SER A 125 35.65 8.28 -2.51
CA SER A 125 35.77 9.40 -1.55
C SER A 125 35.85 9.10 -0.04
N LEU A 126 36.81 8.26 0.38
CA LEU A 126 37.38 8.33 1.74
C LEU A 126 38.56 9.33 1.86
N SER A 127 38.83 10.12 0.81
CA SER A 127 39.93 11.11 0.77
C SER A 127 39.50 12.55 1.10
N LEU A 128 38.20 12.84 1.23
CA LEU A 128 37.70 14.20 1.53
C LEU A 128 37.28 14.42 2.98
N TRP A 129 37.14 13.36 3.79
CA TRP A 129 36.73 13.51 5.19
C TRP A 129 37.91 13.83 6.14
N ASN A 130 39.13 13.41 5.80
CA ASN A 130 40.31 13.64 6.65
C ASN A 130 40.99 15.02 6.48
N LYS A 131 40.44 15.92 5.67
CA LYS A 131 40.95 17.31 5.54
C LYS A 131 40.17 18.37 6.32
N SER A 132 39.11 17.99 7.06
CA SER A 132 38.26 18.93 7.79
C SER A 132 38.56 19.02 9.30
N LYS A 133 39.57 18.30 9.82
CA LYS A 133 39.89 18.28 11.27
C LYS A 133 41.08 19.15 11.70
N GLU A 134 41.68 19.94 10.82
CA GLU A 134 42.85 20.78 11.14
C GLU A 134 42.61 22.30 11.09
N ALA A 135 41.37 22.79 11.03
CA ALA A 135 41.12 24.23 11.03
C ALA A 135 39.94 24.62 11.92
N THR A 136 40.09 24.48 13.24
CA THR A 136 39.26 25.20 14.21
C THR A 136 40.15 25.79 15.29
N GLY A 137 40.58 27.02 15.05
CA GLY A 137 41.10 27.95 16.06
C GLY A 137 40.30 29.23 16.00
N SER A 138 39.50 29.45 17.05
CA SER A 138 39.10 30.74 17.68
C SER A 138 38.88 31.99 16.80
N ALA A 139 37.65 32.53 16.81
CA ALA A 139 37.36 33.93 17.20
C ALA A 139 35.89 34.32 16.93
N GLU A 140 35.33 35.09 17.87
CA GLU A 140 34.02 35.77 17.85
C GLU A 140 33.94 36.89 16.78
N LEU A 141 32.73 37.22 16.30
CA LEU A 141 32.11 38.58 16.36
C LEU A 141 30.85 38.73 15.46
N SER A 142 29.99 39.64 15.93
CA SER A 142 28.58 40.01 15.66
C SER A 142 28.18 40.48 14.23
N PRO A 143 26.86 40.64 13.92
CA PRO A 143 26.32 40.97 12.59
C PRO A 143 26.09 42.48 12.39
N PRO A 144 25.94 42.98 11.13
CA PRO A 144 24.71 43.69 10.71
C PRO A 144 24.48 43.68 9.16
N PRO A 145 23.64 44.56 8.52
CA PRO A 145 22.17 44.60 8.50
C PRO A 145 21.54 44.67 7.06
N SER A 146 20.22 44.92 7.04
CA SER A 146 19.18 45.05 5.99
C SER A 146 19.41 45.92 4.72
N THR A 147 18.86 45.44 3.58
CA THR A 147 18.19 46.04 2.37
C THR A 147 18.34 47.54 2.01
N PRO A 148 18.23 47.99 0.71
CA PRO A 148 17.06 47.75 -0.16
C PRO A 148 17.23 47.71 -1.71
N LEU A 149 16.08 47.45 -2.35
CA LEU A 149 15.63 47.46 -3.76
C LEU A 149 16.22 48.51 -4.73
N ALA A 150 16.32 48.11 -6.01
CA ALA A 150 16.17 49.00 -7.17
C ALA A 150 15.48 48.29 -8.36
N VAL A 151 14.51 48.99 -8.94
CA VAL A 151 13.62 48.68 -10.08
C VAL A 151 14.20 49.27 -11.37
N CYS A 152 13.98 48.63 -12.53
CA CYS A 152 13.77 49.22 -13.89
C CYS A 152 13.55 48.04 -14.88
N LYS A 153 12.38 47.82 -15.49
CA LYS A 153 11.61 48.54 -16.54
C LYS A 153 11.64 47.75 -17.86
N GLU A 154 10.44 47.52 -18.41
CA GLU A 154 10.12 46.90 -19.70
C GLU A 154 10.57 47.75 -20.90
N GLU A 155 10.79 47.11 -22.06
CA GLU A 155 10.36 47.64 -23.37
C GLU A 155 10.24 46.53 -24.44
N GLU A 156 9.23 46.69 -25.31
CA GLU A 156 8.69 45.77 -26.31
C GLU A 156 9.51 45.69 -27.64
N GLY A 157 9.22 44.69 -28.50
CA GLY A 157 9.33 44.91 -29.96
C GLY A 157 9.75 43.75 -30.90
N SER A 158 8.75 42.98 -31.37
CA SER A 158 8.50 42.48 -32.76
C SER A 158 9.61 42.10 -33.79
N LYS A 159 9.37 40.92 -34.41
CA LYS A 159 9.42 40.56 -35.86
C LYS A 159 10.70 40.01 -36.56
N THR A 160 10.55 38.74 -36.98
CA THR A 160 10.82 38.12 -38.31
C THR A 160 12.25 38.00 -38.89
N ARG A 161 12.65 36.75 -39.21
CA ARG A 161 12.83 36.16 -40.57
C ARG A 161 14.09 35.29 -40.70
N ALA A 162 13.91 34.14 -41.35
CA ALA A 162 14.89 33.12 -41.71
C ALA A 162 15.95 33.57 -42.73
N LEU A 163 17.10 32.87 -42.76
CA LEU A 163 17.95 32.46 -43.90
C LEU A 163 19.12 31.62 -43.32
N LYS A 164 19.28 30.31 -43.63
CA LYS A 164 20.18 29.72 -44.66
C LYS A 164 21.48 30.52 -44.84
N GLY A 165 22.70 29.99 -44.78
CA GLY A 165 23.28 28.65 -44.92
C GLY A 165 24.78 28.85 -45.24
N PHE A 166 25.47 27.78 -45.65
CA PHE A 166 26.91 27.65 -46.00
C PHE A 166 27.84 27.28 -44.83
N ASP A 167 28.80 26.36 -44.98
CA ASP A 167 29.02 25.21 -45.86
C ASP A 167 30.41 24.64 -45.49
N GLY A 168 30.57 23.33 -45.67
CA GLY A 168 31.84 22.75 -46.12
C GLY A 168 32.88 22.40 -45.05
N PHE A 169 33.12 21.10 -44.84
CA PHE A 169 34.16 20.40 -45.59
C PHE A 169 34.06 18.88 -45.41
N SER A 170 34.10 18.16 -46.54
CA SER A 170 34.37 16.72 -46.70
C SER A 170 35.78 16.37 -46.17
N SER A 171 36.20 15.16 -45.84
CA SER A 171 36.09 13.86 -46.53
C SER A 171 36.87 12.79 -45.73
N GLY A 172 36.62 11.50 -45.98
CA GLY A 172 37.67 10.45 -45.88
C GLY A 172 37.47 9.33 -44.85
N VAL A 173 37.17 8.12 -45.36
CA VAL A 173 37.09 6.80 -44.69
C VAL A 173 38.42 6.04 -44.99
N PRO A 174 39.03 5.21 -44.11
CA PRO A 174 38.74 3.75 -44.11
C PRO A 174 38.96 2.95 -42.80
N ALA A 175 38.48 1.70 -42.84
CA ALA A 175 38.55 0.65 -41.83
C ALA A 175 39.95 0.09 -41.53
N GLY A 176 40.16 -0.49 -40.33
CA GLY A 176 41.30 -1.36 -40.02
C GLY A 176 41.50 -1.74 -38.55
N ALA A 177 41.16 -3.00 -38.21
CA ALA A 177 41.84 -3.97 -37.32
C ALA A 177 42.19 -3.67 -35.82
N TYR A 178 41.48 -4.38 -34.90
CA TYR A 178 41.90 -5.36 -33.84
C TYR A 178 43.38 -5.40 -33.31
N PRO A 179 43.74 -5.97 -32.11
CA PRO A 179 42.97 -6.78 -31.11
C PRO A 179 43.42 -6.65 -29.59
N LEU A 180 42.92 -7.58 -28.72
CA LEU A 180 43.49 -8.13 -27.45
C LEU A 180 43.33 -7.28 -26.16
N LEU A 181 42.96 -7.77 -24.96
CA LEU A 181 42.87 -9.11 -24.33
C LEU A 181 41.85 -9.05 -23.17
N LEU A 182 40.84 -9.93 -23.17
CA LEU A 182 40.14 -10.34 -21.96
C LEU A 182 40.97 -11.45 -21.28
N SER A 183 41.13 -11.36 -19.96
CA SER A 183 41.88 -12.32 -19.16
C SER A 183 41.14 -13.66 -19.07
N ARG A 184 41.93 -14.74 -19.00
CA ARG A 184 41.49 -16.15 -19.05
C ARG A 184 40.78 -16.66 -17.78
N GLU A 185 40.31 -15.77 -16.91
CA GLU A 185 39.65 -16.14 -15.64
C GLU A 185 38.16 -15.74 -15.58
N GLU A 186 37.66 -14.95 -16.53
CA GLU A 186 36.24 -14.53 -16.57
C GLU A 186 35.36 -15.40 -17.50
N GLN A 187 35.90 -16.51 -18.04
CA GLN A 187 35.18 -17.46 -18.90
C GLN A 187 34.93 -18.84 -18.23
N LYS A 188 35.00 -18.95 -16.90
CA LYS A 188 34.87 -20.24 -16.19
C LYS A 188 33.75 -20.40 -15.14
N GLU A 189 32.82 -19.45 -15.00
CA GLU A 189 31.64 -19.63 -14.13
C GLU A 189 30.29 -19.63 -14.86
N CYS A 190 30.29 -19.92 -16.16
CA CYS A 190 29.10 -20.27 -16.93
C CYS A 190 29.20 -21.73 -17.43
N GLN A 191 29.25 -22.70 -16.51
CA GLN A 191 29.10 -24.14 -16.86
C GLN A 191 28.94 -25.08 -15.65
N ILE A 192 27.91 -24.91 -14.83
CA ILE A 192 27.37 -26.01 -13.99
C ILE A 192 25.84 -25.86 -13.94
N PHE A 193 25.12 -26.97 -14.13
CA PHE A 193 23.65 -27.15 -14.23
C PHE A 193 23.02 -27.15 -15.63
N GLN A 194 23.51 -28.05 -16.49
CA GLN A 194 22.64 -28.88 -17.32
C GLN A 194 22.91 -30.35 -16.96
N GLY A 195 21.87 -31.07 -16.54
CA GLY A 195 21.94 -32.52 -16.32
C GLY A 195 21.08 -32.98 -15.15
N LEU A 196 19.83 -33.34 -15.45
CA LEU A 196 19.15 -34.57 -14.99
C LEU A 196 17.70 -34.54 -15.49
N HIS A 197 17.52 -35.08 -16.70
CA HIS A 197 16.24 -35.62 -17.15
C HIS A 197 16.07 -37.04 -16.57
N GLY A 198 14.85 -37.38 -16.15
CA GLY A 198 14.36 -38.75 -16.13
C GLY A 198 13.94 -39.24 -14.75
N LEU A 199 12.62 -39.29 -14.52
CA LEU A 199 11.89 -40.47 -14.05
C LEU A 199 10.38 -40.20 -14.18
N ASP A 200 9.74 -41.00 -15.02
CA ASP A 200 8.30 -41.16 -15.18
C ASP A 200 7.78 -42.18 -14.15
N HIS A 201 6.60 -41.96 -13.57
CA HIS A 201 5.53 -42.96 -13.50
C HIS A 201 4.31 -42.47 -12.70
N SER A 202 3.17 -42.61 -13.36
CA SER A 202 1.78 -42.63 -12.91
C SER A 202 1.45 -43.78 -11.93
N LEU A 203 0.22 -43.77 -11.35
CA LEU A 203 -0.47 -44.71 -10.41
C LEU A 203 -0.49 -44.17 -8.95
N LEU A 204 -1.57 -44.09 -8.15
CA LEU A 204 -2.91 -44.70 -8.05
C LEU A 204 -3.89 -43.66 -7.44
N LEU A 205 -5.09 -43.42 -7.99
CA LEU A 205 -6.40 -44.07 -7.68
C LEU A 205 -6.96 -43.94 -6.24
N ARG A 206 -8.03 -43.12 -6.16
CA ARG A 206 -9.36 -43.33 -5.50
C ARG A 206 -9.45 -43.89 -4.06
N HIS A 207 -10.11 -43.12 -3.19
CA HIS A 207 -11.32 -43.46 -2.39
C HIS A 207 -11.73 -42.18 -1.62
N GLN A 208 -12.84 -41.48 -1.87
CA GLN A 208 -14.26 -41.73 -1.62
C GLN A 208 -14.62 -42.10 -0.16
N VAL A 209 -15.46 -41.24 0.47
CA VAL A 209 -16.61 -41.54 1.38
C VAL A 209 -16.64 -40.78 2.74
N ARG A 210 -17.55 -39.79 2.78
CA ARG A 210 -18.62 -39.48 3.76
C ARG A 210 -18.36 -39.30 5.28
N SER A 211 -18.66 -38.06 5.71
CA SER A 211 -19.53 -37.60 6.84
C SER A 211 -20.01 -38.57 7.93
N PHE A 212 -19.92 -38.18 9.21
CA PHE A 212 -21.03 -37.94 10.18
C PHE A 212 -20.52 -37.52 11.61
N PRO A 213 -21.38 -37.14 12.62
CA PRO A 213 -21.27 -35.87 13.37
C PRO A 213 -21.12 -36.00 14.92
N SER A 214 -20.86 -34.89 15.64
CA SER A 214 -21.26 -34.68 17.06
C SER A 214 -20.86 -33.26 17.50
N ARG A 215 -21.78 -32.30 17.68
CA ARG A 215 -22.51 -31.95 18.93
C ARG A 215 -21.62 -31.81 20.19
N ASP A 216 -21.18 -30.57 20.40
CA ASP A 216 -21.45 -29.70 21.56
C ASP A 216 -21.72 -30.37 22.92
N LEU A 217 -20.85 -30.09 23.91
CA LEU A 217 -21.19 -29.98 25.33
C LEU A 217 -20.10 -29.23 26.12
N SER A 218 -20.56 -28.16 26.79
CA SER A 218 -20.03 -27.56 28.03
C SER A 218 -18.95 -26.47 27.97
N SER A 219 -19.46 -25.24 27.87
CA SER A 219 -19.01 -24.07 28.62
C SER A 219 -19.09 -24.28 30.15
N HIS A 220 -18.07 -23.85 30.89
CA HIS A 220 -18.11 -23.07 32.15
C HIS A 220 -16.84 -23.35 32.96
N TRP A 221 -16.31 -22.30 33.60
CA TRP A 221 -15.13 -22.25 34.47
C TRP A 221 -13.80 -21.94 33.77
N ILE A 222 -13.50 -20.66 33.58
CA ILE A 222 -12.51 -19.89 34.35
C ILE A 222 -12.51 -18.48 33.73
N ASP A 223 -13.22 -17.56 34.39
CA ASP A 223 -13.09 -16.13 34.14
C ASP A 223 -12.98 -15.46 35.50
N ARG A 224 -11.78 -14.97 35.80
CA ARG A 224 -11.39 -14.00 36.85
C ARG A 224 -9.89 -14.09 37.09
N PHE A 225 -9.12 -13.34 36.30
CA PHE A 225 -7.92 -12.62 36.74
C PHE A 225 -7.57 -11.60 35.65
N ASP A 226 -8.15 -10.40 35.76
CA ASP A 226 -7.65 -9.21 35.03
C ASP A 226 -6.30 -8.83 35.64
N ALA A 227 -5.22 -9.29 35.01
CA ALA A 227 -3.91 -8.68 35.21
C ALA A 227 -3.88 -7.33 34.49
N PRO A 228 -3.36 -6.26 35.10
CA PRO A 228 -3.24 -4.98 34.42
C PRO A 228 -2.37 -5.16 33.18
N ARG A 229 -2.93 -4.90 31.99
CA ARG A 229 -2.14 -4.79 30.76
C ARG A 229 -1.13 -3.67 30.97
N VAL A 230 0.14 -4.02 31.05
CA VAL A 230 1.23 -3.05 30.95
C VAL A 230 1.13 -2.47 29.54
N GLU A 231 0.61 -1.26 29.41
CA GLU A 231 0.72 -0.49 28.18
C GLU A 231 2.21 -0.23 27.95
N THR A 232 2.83 -1.05 27.11
CA THR A 232 4.12 -0.70 26.53
C THR A 232 3.93 0.63 25.81
N PRO A 233 4.73 1.68 26.10
CA PRO A 233 4.61 2.95 25.42
C PRO A 233 4.63 2.71 23.91
N ARG A 234 3.57 3.11 23.19
CA ARG A 234 3.56 3.02 21.73
C ARG A 234 4.82 3.71 21.22
N LYS A 235 5.62 3.01 20.42
CA LYS A 235 6.84 3.59 19.88
C LYS A 235 6.46 4.87 19.10
N PRO A 236 7.19 5.97 19.27
CA PRO A 236 6.97 7.17 18.46
C PRO A 236 6.93 6.81 16.97
N PHE A 237 6.03 7.44 16.21
CA PHE A 237 5.87 7.25 14.76
C PHE A 237 5.32 5.88 14.30
N THR A 238 4.79 5.06 15.21
CA THR A 238 4.04 3.85 14.81
C THR A 238 2.61 4.24 14.44
N PRO A 239 2.06 3.75 13.32
CA PRO A 239 0.68 4.06 12.96
C PRO A 239 -0.29 3.55 14.04
N PRO A 240 -1.41 4.23 14.29
CA PRO A 240 -2.41 3.81 15.28
C PRO A 240 -2.97 2.40 15.01
N ARG A 241 -2.98 1.97 13.74
CA ARG A 241 -3.47 0.68 13.27
C ARG A 241 -2.44 0.07 12.31
N GLU A 242 -2.09 -1.20 12.54
CA GLU A 242 -1.21 -1.97 11.66
C GLU A 242 -2.02 -2.98 10.83
N VAL A 243 -1.70 -3.05 9.54
CA VAL A 243 -2.23 -4.07 8.63
C VAL A 243 -1.42 -5.36 8.76
N HIS A 244 -2.09 -6.46 9.11
CA HIS A 244 -1.42 -7.74 9.39
C HIS A 244 -1.45 -8.64 8.14
N VAL A 245 -0.27 -9.18 7.77
CA VAL A 245 -0.01 -10.09 6.63
C VAL A 245 -0.18 -9.43 5.25
N GLN A 246 0.92 -8.87 4.75
CA GLN A 246 1.01 -8.33 3.40
C GLN A 246 1.56 -9.39 2.42
N VAL A 247 0.86 -9.57 1.31
CA VAL A 247 1.32 -10.32 0.14
C VAL A 247 1.81 -9.31 -0.88
N THR A 248 2.98 -9.56 -1.47
CA THR A 248 3.61 -8.68 -2.45
C THR A 248 3.98 -9.47 -3.70
N HIS A 249 3.93 -8.84 -4.86
CA HIS A 249 4.31 -9.41 -6.15
C HIS A 249 3.59 -10.73 -6.47
N SER A 250 2.25 -10.73 -6.39
CA SER A 250 1.46 -11.94 -6.70
C SER A 250 1.29 -12.20 -8.20
N MET A 251 1.59 -11.21 -9.04
CA MET A 251 1.63 -11.37 -10.49
C MET A 251 2.88 -12.14 -10.91
N LEU A 252 2.73 -13.10 -11.83
CA LEU A 252 3.86 -13.79 -12.44
C LEU A 252 4.78 -12.77 -13.17
N PRO A 253 6.11 -12.80 -12.97
CA PRO A 253 7.02 -11.82 -13.56
C PRO A 253 6.94 -11.71 -15.08
N GLN A 254 6.62 -12.80 -15.78
CA GLN A 254 6.48 -12.80 -17.24
C GLN A 254 5.34 -11.89 -17.73
N LYS A 255 4.32 -11.65 -16.89
CA LYS A 255 3.19 -10.77 -17.23
C LYS A 255 3.56 -9.28 -17.22
N ILE A 256 4.73 -8.90 -16.71
CA ILE A 256 5.26 -7.53 -16.85
C ILE A 256 5.38 -7.15 -18.33
N GLU A 257 5.73 -8.10 -19.20
CA GLU A 257 5.87 -7.86 -20.64
C GLU A 257 4.54 -7.48 -21.31
N ILE A 258 3.39 -7.85 -20.73
CA ILE A 258 2.08 -7.41 -21.22
C ILE A 258 1.99 -5.89 -21.14
N PHE A 259 2.29 -5.31 -19.97
CA PHE A 259 2.21 -3.87 -19.75
C PHE A 259 3.26 -3.08 -20.55
N LYS A 260 4.47 -3.64 -20.72
CA LYS A 260 5.47 -3.06 -21.64
C LYS A 260 4.96 -3.02 -23.08
N SER A 261 4.39 -4.13 -23.57
CA SER A 261 3.85 -4.18 -24.94
C SER A 261 2.63 -3.29 -25.17
N LEU A 262 1.96 -2.87 -24.09
CA LEU A 262 0.79 -1.98 -24.12
C LEU A 262 1.13 -0.49 -23.98
N GLU A 263 2.40 -0.10 -23.98
CA GLU A 263 2.80 1.31 -23.78
C GLU A 263 2.24 2.25 -24.85
N ASP A 264 2.41 1.91 -26.14
CA ASP A 264 1.83 2.68 -27.26
C ASP A 264 0.29 2.64 -27.23
N TRP A 265 -0.29 1.51 -26.81
CA TRP A 265 -1.73 1.41 -26.66
C TRP A 265 -2.23 2.36 -25.57
N ALA A 266 -1.54 2.44 -24.43
CA ALA A 266 -1.87 3.32 -23.33
C ALA A 266 -1.72 4.79 -23.72
N GLU A 267 -0.69 5.15 -24.50
CA GLU A 267 -0.54 6.50 -25.06
C GLU A 267 -1.79 6.91 -25.85
N ASN A 268 -2.25 6.04 -26.75
CA ASN A 268 -3.33 6.35 -27.68
C ASN A 268 -4.74 6.18 -27.11
N ASN A 269 -4.91 5.41 -26.03
CA ASN A 269 -6.23 5.03 -25.52
C ASN A 269 -6.50 5.46 -24.08
N ILE A 270 -5.45 5.70 -23.29
CA ILE A 270 -5.54 6.06 -21.86
C ILE A 270 -5.17 7.52 -21.66
N LEU A 271 -4.00 7.98 -22.15
CA LEU A 271 -3.56 9.36 -21.96
C LEU A 271 -4.51 10.40 -22.57
N VAL A 272 -5.30 10.01 -23.57
CA VAL A 272 -6.36 10.84 -24.18
C VAL A 272 -7.48 11.23 -23.22
N HIS A 273 -7.59 10.56 -22.07
CA HIS A 273 -8.56 10.89 -21.01
C HIS A 273 -8.08 11.97 -20.04
N LEU A 274 -6.78 12.27 -20.06
CA LEU A 274 -6.21 13.39 -19.32
C LEU A 274 -6.62 14.70 -19.98
N LYS A 275 -6.93 15.69 -19.17
CA LYS A 275 -7.22 17.03 -19.65
C LYS A 275 -5.91 17.82 -19.68
N PRO A 276 -5.57 18.48 -20.81
CA PRO A 276 -4.41 19.36 -20.84
C PRO A 276 -4.54 20.44 -19.77
N VAL A 277 -3.45 20.74 -19.04
CA VAL A 277 -3.44 21.67 -17.90
C VAL A 277 -4.09 23.02 -18.23
N GLU A 278 -3.79 23.58 -19.41
CA GLU A 278 -4.36 24.86 -19.90
C GLU A 278 -5.89 24.84 -20.12
N LYS A 279 -6.50 23.66 -20.08
CA LYS A 279 -7.95 23.46 -20.18
C LYS A 279 -8.54 22.94 -18.86
N CYS A 280 -7.72 22.63 -17.86
CA CYS A 280 -8.18 22.21 -16.55
C CYS A 280 -8.81 23.38 -15.81
N TRP A 281 -9.84 23.07 -15.03
CA TRP A 281 -10.29 23.97 -13.99
C TRP A 281 -9.21 24.03 -12.89
N GLN A 282 -9.14 25.14 -12.16
CA GLN A 282 -8.27 25.30 -11.00
C GLN A 282 -9.11 25.60 -9.76
N PRO A 283 -8.65 25.25 -8.54
CA PRO A 283 -9.39 25.53 -7.31
C PRO A 283 -9.86 27.00 -7.20
N GLN A 284 -9.04 27.94 -7.67
CA GLN A 284 -9.36 29.37 -7.65
C GLN A 284 -10.61 29.75 -8.46
N ASP A 285 -11.00 28.95 -9.46
CA ASP A 285 -12.20 29.20 -10.28
C ASP A 285 -13.50 29.12 -9.46
N PHE A 286 -13.45 28.46 -8.29
CA PHE A 286 -14.62 28.20 -7.44
C PHE A 286 -14.52 28.82 -6.04
N LEU A 287 -13.41 29.48 -5.73
CA LEU A 287 -13.15 30.09 -4.44
C LEU A 287 -13.21 31.62 -4.54
N PRO A 288 -13.51 32.33 -3.44
CA PRO A 288 -13.36 33.79 -3.39
C PRO A 288 -11.99 34.23 -3.89
N ASP A 289 -11.93 35.25 -4.75
CA ASP A 289 -10.68 35.77 -5.30
C ASP A 289 -9.96 36.66 -4.28
N PRO A 290 -8.81 36.24 -3.73
CA PRO A 290 -8.09 37.02 -2.72
C PRO A 290 -7.48 38.33 -3.25
N SER A 291 -7.42 38.51 -4.57
CA SER A 291 -6.94 39.75 -5.20
C SER A 291 -8.06 40.74 -5.52
N SER A 292 -9.32 40.32 -5.41
CA SER A 292 -10.48 41.17 -5.66
C SER A 292 -10.81 42.07 -4.47
N GLU A 293 -11.29 43.29 -4.74
CA GLU A 293 -11.84 44.19 -3.70
C GLU A 293 -13.06 43.58 -2.99
N SER A 294 -13.80 42.68 -3.67
CA SER A 294 -14.96 41.95 -3.13
C SER A 294 -14.61 40.72 -2.30
N PHE A 295 -13.32 40.40 -2.10
CA PHE A 295 -12.88 39.17 -1.42
C PHE A 295 -13.60 38.92 -0.09
N PHE A 296 -13.63 39.92 0.79
CA PHE A 296 -14.25 39.79 2.11
C PHE A 296 -15.78 39.60 2.05
N GLU A 297 -16.43 40.19 1.05
CA GLU A 297 -17.87 40.00 0.81
C GLU A 297 -18.15 38.58 0.31
N GLU A 298 -17.35 38.08 -0.63
CA GLU A 298 -17.48 36.73 -1.16
C GLU A 298 -17.21 35.64 -0.10
N VAL A 299 -16.22 35.85 0.78
CA VAL A 299 -15.96 34.98 1.94
C VAL A 299 -17.15 35.00 2.90
N LYS A 300 -17.70 36.19 3.18
CA LYS A 300 -18.89 36.32 4.03
C LYS A 300 -20.09 35.58 3.43
N GLU A 301 -20.35 35.74 2.14
CA GLU A 301 -21.43 35.01 1.45
C GLU A 301 -21.25 33.49 1.50
N LEU A 302 -20.03 32.99 1.33
CA LEU A 302 -19.72 31.56 1.49
C LEU A 302 -20.05 31.10 2.90
N SER A 303 -19.62 31.84 3.92
CA SER A 303 -19.91 31.51 5.32
C SER A 303 -21.40 31.62 5.67
N GLU A 304 -22.16 32.54 5.07
CA GLU A 304 -23.62 32.61 5.29
C GLU A 304 -24.33 31.41 4.66
N ARG A 305 -23.99 31.01 3.42
CA ARG A 305 -24.58 29.81 2.79
C ARG A 305 -24.25 28.53 3.57
N SER A 306 -23.03 28.44 4.12
CA SER A 306 -22.58 27.25 4.86
C SER A 306 -23.34 27.01 6.19
N LYS A 307 -24.01 28.03 6.74
CA LYS A 307 -24.83 27.89 7.96
C LYS A 307 -26.12 27.10 7.72
N GLU A 308 -26.64 27.11 6.51
CA GLU A 308 -27.86 26.37 6.12
C GLU A 308 -27.59 24.89 5.86
N ILE A 309 -26.31 24.50 5.81
CA ILE A 309 -25.87 23.12 5.59
C ILE A 309 -25.68 22.43 6.96
N PRO A 310 -26.31 21.25 7.20
CA PRO A 310 -26.25 20.57 8.48
C PRO A 310 -24.88 19.96 8.78
N ASP A 311 -24.57 19.76 10.06
CA ASP A 311 -23.32 19.13 10.50
C ASP A 311 -23.17 17.70 9.94
N ASP A 312 -24.27 16.97 9.76
CA ASP A 312 -24.31 15.66 9.14
C ASP A 312 -23.63 15.66 7.76
N TYR A 313 -23.92 16.68 6.94
CA TYR A 313 -23.33 16.84 5.63
C TYR A 313 -21.83 17.20 5.74
N PHE A 314 -21.46 18.08 6.66
CA PHE A 314 -20.05 18.46 6.87
C PHE A 314 -19.19 17.28 7.34
N VAL A 315 -19.72 16.37 8.16
CA VAL A 315 -19.00 15.14 8.53
C VAL A 315 -18.65 14.33 7.28
N CYS A 316 -19.58 14.21 6.33
CA CYS A 316 -19.31 13.49 5.07
C CYS A 316 -18.35 14.25 4.16
N LEU A 317 -18.57 15.56 3.94
CA LEU A 317 -17.68 16.37 3.10
C LEU A 317 -16.24 16.40 3.64
N VAL A 318 -16.08 16.41 4.97
CA VAL A 318 -14.76 16.29 5.61
C VAL A 318 -14.16 14.92 5.37
N GLY A 319 -14.93 13.83 5.49
CA GLY A 319 -14.43 12.49 5.19
C GLY A 319 -13.97 12.32 3.73
N ASP A 320 -14.72 12.90 2.79
CA ASP A 320 -14.33 12.97 1.37
C ASP A 320 -13.02 13.77 1.23
N MET A 321 -12.94 14.98 1.78
CA MET A 321 -11.74 15.83 1.71
C MET A 321 -10.50 15.19 2.35
N VAL A 322 -10.64 14.56 3.52
CA VAL A 322 -9.53 13.85 4.19
C VAL A 322 -9.03 12.70 3.32
N THR A 323 -9.93 12.05 2.59
CA THR A 323 -9.58 11.01 1.63
C THR A 323 -8.79 11.62 0.47
N GLU A 324 -9.21 12.75 -0.11
CA GLU A 324 -8.47 13.43 -1.20
C GLU A 324 -7.06 13.86 -0.75
N GLU A 325 -6.93 14.41 0.46
CA GLU A 325 -5.65 14.92 0.98
C GLU A 325 -4.61 13.82 1.24
N ALA A 326 -5.03 12.55 1.31
CA ALA A 326 -4.12 11.41 1.44
C ALA A 326 -3.49 10.97 0.10
N LEU A 327 -3.61 11.78 -0.95
CA LEU A 327 -3.09 11.58 -2.31
C LEU A 327 -1.65 11.01 -2.40
N PRO A 328 -0.66 11.41 -1.58
CA PRO A 328 0.67 10.80 -1.64
C PRO A 328 0.66 9.26 -1.48
N THR A 329 -0.30 8.74 -0.71
CA THR A 329 -0.51 7.30 -0.53
C THR A 329 -0.99 6.64 -1.83
N TYR A 330 -1.84 7.32 -2.60
CA TYR A 330 -2.45 6.75 -3.81
C TYR A 330 -1.47 6.75 -4.98
N GLN A 331 -0.70 7.82 -5.14
CA GLN A 331 0.42 7.82 -6.08
C GLN A 331 1.44 6.74 -5.72
N THR A 332 1.75 6.57 -4.44
CA THR A 332 2.63 5.49 -3.96
C THR A 332 2.06 4.13 -4.32
N MET A 333 0.76 3.90 -4.11
CA MET A 333 0.08 2.66 -4.47
C MET A 333 0.23 2.34 -5.96
N LEU A 334 -0.05 3.29 -6.85
CA LEU A 334 0.16 3.10 -8.30
C LEU A 334 1.64 2.79 -8.62
N ASN A 335 2.57 3.47 -7.95
CA ASN A 335 4.01 3.22 -8.09
C ASN A 335 4.50 1.94 -7.40
N THR A 336 3.64 1.18 -6.71
CA THR A 336 3.96 -0.19 -6.28
C THR A 336 3.63 -1.25 -7.33
N LEU A 337 2.85 -0.91 -8.36
CA LEU A 337 2.33 -1.87 -9.33
C LEU A 337 3.41 -2.27 -10.36
N ASP A 338 3.64 -3.57 -10.47
CA ASP A 338 4.67 -4.17 -11.32
C ASP A 338 4.39 -3.91 -12.81
N GLY A 339 5.39 -3.38 -13.54
CA GLY A 339 5.28 -3.13 -14.98
C GLY A 339 4.62 -1.80 -15.36
N VAL A 340 4.06 -1.04 -14.40
CA VAL A 340 3.45 0.28 -14.66
C VAL A 340 3.99 1.41 -13.77
N ARG A 341 4.71 1.09 -12.69
CA ARG A 341 5.31 2.07 -11.78
C ARG A 341 6.29 3.02 -12.47
N ASP A 342 6.42 4.22 -11.93
CA ASP A 342 7.47 5.17 -12.31
C ASP A 342 8.82 4.78 -11.65
N GLU A 343 9.78 4.35 -12.47
CA GLU A 343 11.10 3.90 -12.01
C GLU A 343 12.03 5.06 -11.60
N THR A 344 11.76 6.30 -12.03
CA THR A 344 12.70 7.43 -11.86
C THR A 344 12.09 8.67 -11.23
N GLY A 345 10.76 8.70 -11.09
CA GLY A 345 9.99 9.90 -10.75
C GLY A 345 9.76 10.84 -11.94
N ALA A 346 10.32 10.50 -13.10
CA ALA A 346 10.16 11.23 -14.36
C ALA A 346 10.21 10.29 -15.57
N SER A 347 9.88 9.01 -15.40
CA SER A 347 9.87 8.04 -16.49
C SER A 347 8.94 8.49 -17.62
N LEU A 348 9.37 8.29 -18.86
CA LEU A 348 8.61 8.69 -20.06
C LEU A 348 7.61 7.62 -20.50
N THR A 349 7.49 6.51 -19.77
CA THR A 349 6.49 5.50 -20.11
C THR A 349 5.07 6.07 -19.97
N SER A 350 4.17 5.66 -20.86
CA SER A 350 2.76 6.07 -20.82
C SER A 350 2.13 5.83 -19.45
N TRP A 351 2.48 4.75 -18.78
CA TRP A 351 2.00 4.42 -17.43
C TRP A 351 2.48 5.41 -16.36
N ALA A 352 3.75 5.83 -16.41
CA ALA A 352 4.30 6.79 -15.49
C ALA A 352 3.76 8.21 -15.76
N ILE A 353 3.60 8.57 -17.05
CA ILE A 353 2.95 9.83 -17.46
C ILE A 353 1.52 9.88 -16.93
N TRP A 354 0.73 8.80 -17.11
CA TRP A 354 -0.61 8.68 -16.54
C TRP A 354 -0.58 8.90 -15.02
N THR A 355 0.26 8.14 -14.30
CA THR A 355 0.32 8.21 -12.83
C THR A 355 0.60 9.64 -12.34
N ARG A 356 1.58 10.33 -12.93
CA ARG A 356 1.92 11.71 -12.55
C ARG A 356 0.82 12.70 -12.93
N ALA A 357 0.24 12.58 -14.12
CA ALA A 357 -0.79 13.50 -14.59
C ALA A 357 -2.14 13.31 -13.86
N TRP A 358 -2.54 12.06 -13.60
CA TRP A 358 -3.66 11.73 -12.73
C TRP A 358 -3.45 12.35 -11.35
N THR A 359 -2.29 12.13 -10.73
CA THR A 359 -1.95 12.73 -9.42
C THR A 359 -2.06 14.26 -9.46
N ALA A 360 -1.62 14.90 -10.55
CA ALA A 360 -1.74 16.36 -10.70
C ALA A 360 -3.20 16.82 -10.86
N GLU A 361 -4.05 16.03 -11.50
CA GLU A 361 -5.49 16.31 -11.56
C GLU A 361 -6.14 16.15 -10.17
N GLU A 362 -5.86 15.06 -9.46
CA GLU A 362 -6.37 14.74 -8.10
C GLU A 362 -5.99 15.78 -7.05
N ASN A 363 -4.76 16.32 -7.11
CA ASN A 363 -4.29 17.31 -6.13
C ASN A 363 -5.25 18.50 -5.98
N ARG A 364 -5.90 18.90 -7.09
CA ARG A 364 -6.84 20.02 -7.09
C ARG A 364 -8.11 19.73 -6.29
N HIS A 365 -8.50 18.47 -6.12
CA HIS A 365 -9.71 18.09 -5.38
C HIS A 365 -9.55 18.39 -3.90
N GLY A 366 -8.48 17.86 -3.29
CA GLY A 366 -8.10 18.17 -1.90
C GLY A 366 -7.90 19.66 -1.70
N ASP A 367 -7.15 20.32 -2.59
CA ASP A 367 -6.89 21.76 -2.52
C ASP A 367 -8.17 22.62 -2.48
N LEU A 368 -9.18 22.26 -3.28
CA LEU A 368 -10.44 22.98 -3.39
C LEU A 368 -11.32 22.72 -2.16
N LEU A 369 -11.49 21.46 -1.77
CA LEU A 369 -12.30 21.08 -0.62
C LEU A 369 -11.71 21.62 0.69
N ASN A 370 -10.38 21.59 0.84
CA ASN A 370 -9.68 22.14 2.00
C ASN A 370 -10.00 23.62 2.18
N LYS A 371 -9.77 24.42 1.14
CA LYS A 371 -10.00 25.87 1.18
C LYS A 371 -11.48 26.20 1.38
N TYR A 372 -12.40 25.44 0.77
CA TYR A 372 -13.83 25.60 1.02
C TYR A 372 -14.17 25.35 2.50
N LEU A 373 -13.73 24.21 3.06
CA LEU A 373 -13.98 23.85 4.46
C LEU A 373 -13.36 24.87 5.43
N TYR A 374 -12.14 25.32 5.16
CA TYR A 374 -11.47 26.37 5.92
C TYR A 374 -12.28 27.68 5.93
N LEU A 375 -12.72 28.16 4.76
CA LEU A 375 -13.50 29.40 4.63
C LEU A 375 -14.93 29.26 5.18
N SER A 376 -15.48 28.05 5.24
CA SER A 376 -16.85 27.81 5.71
C SER A 376 -17.06 28.23 7.17
N GLY A 377 -16.02 28.07 8.01
CA GLY A 377 -16.09 28.26 9.46
C GLY A 377 -16.97 27.23 10.20
N ARG A 378 -17.38 26.13 9.53
CA ARG A 378 -18.30 25.12 10.10
C ARG A 378 -17.56 23.98 10.79
N VAL A 379 -16.28 23.79 10.52
CA VAL A 379 -15.48 22.62 10.93
C VAL A 379 -14.20 23.01 11.67
N ASP A 380 -13.68 22.08 12.49
CA ASP A 380 -12.42 22.23 13.21
C ASP A 380 -11.24 21.76 12.33
N MET A 381 -10.65 22.71 11.60
CA MET A 381 -9.53 22.43 10.70
C MET A 381 -8.33 21.79 11.40
N LYS A 382 -8.06 22.13 12.67
CA LYS A 382 -6.93 21.54 13.41
C LYS A 382 -7.13 20.03 13.63
N GLN A 383 -8.36 19.62 13.90
CA GLN A 383 -8.69 18.21 14.06
C GLN A 383 -8.68 17.47 12.73
N ILE A 384 -9.10 18.13 11.64
CA ILE A 384 -9.02 17.59 10.28
C ILE A 384 -7.56 17.40 9.85
N GLU A 385 -6.70 18.41 10.01
CA GLU A 385 -5.27 18.36 9.69
C GLU A 385 -4.55 17.24 10.45
N LYS A 386 -4.85 17.05 11.73
CA LYS A 386 -4.34 15.90 12.51
C LYS A 386 -4.81 14.57 11.93
N THR A 387 -6.07 14.49 11.51
CA THR A 387 -6.63 13.29 10.89
C THR A 387 -5.90 12.95 9.60
N ILE A 388 -5.66 13.94 8.73
CA ILE A 388 -4.88 13.80 7.50
C ILE A 388 -3.46 13.32 7.82
N GLN A 389 -2.81 13.94 8.80
CA GLN A 389 -1.46 13.56 9.20
C GLN A 389 -1.39 12.10 9.70
N TYR A 390 -2.36 11.66 10.50
CA TYR A 390 -2.47 10.26 10.91
C TYR A 390 -2.73 9.33 9.73
N LEU A 391 -3.61 9.71 8.81
CA LEU A 391 -3.96 8.89 7.66
C LEU A 391 -2.77 8.69 6.72
N ILE A 392 -2.07 9.76 6.33
CA ILE A 392 -0.84 9.68 5.52
C ILE A 392 0.24 8.87 6.24
N GLY A 393 0.43 9.08 7.55
CA GLY A 393 1.38 8.31 8.35
C GLY A 393 1.02 6.84 8.50
N SER A 394 -0.27 6.49 8.36
CA SER A 394 -0.76 5.11 8.39
C SER A 394 -0.68 4.45 7.01
N GLY A 395 -0.77 5.23 5.94
CA GLY A 395 -0.89 4.73 4.58
C GLY A 395 -2.19 3.91 4.40
N MET A 396 -2.13 2.96 3.47
CA MET A 396 -3.25 2.09 3.14
C MET A 396 -2.71 0.73 2.65
N ASP A 397 -3.43 -0.36 2.94
CA ASP A 397 -3.26 -1.64 2.24
C ASP A 397 -4.50 -1.96 1.39
N PRO A 398 -4.47 -1.70 0.07
CA PRO A 398 -5.54 -2.06 -0.86
C PRO A 398 -5.56 -3.56 -1.18
N ARG A 399 -4.58 -4.34 -0.70
CA ARG A 399 -4.41 -5.78 -0.98
C ARG A 399 -4.32 -6.10 -2.48
N THR A 400 -3.70 -5.18 -3.22
CA THR A 400 -3.43 -5.28 -4.67
C THR A 400 -2.09 -5.94 -4.97
N GLU A 401 -1.25 -6.20 -3.96
CA GLU A 401 -0.11 -7.14 -4.04
C GLU A 401 0.88 -6.83 -5.18
N ASN A 402 1.11 -5.54 -5.46
CA ASN A 402 1.94 -5.06 -6.58
C ASN A 402 1.42 -5.49 -7.97
N ASN A 403 0.22 -6.06 -8.06
CA ASN A 403 -0.31 -6.65 -9.27
C ASN A 403 -1.22 -5.64 -10.00
N PRO A 404 -0.88 -5.17 -11.21
CA PRO A 404 -1.71 -4.20 -11.92
C PRO A 404 -3.09 -4.71 -12.31
N TYR A 405 -3.31 -6.02 -12.42
CA TYR A 405 -4.67 -6.57 -12.62
C TYR A 405 -5.55 -6.24 -11.40
N LEU A 406 -5.04 -6.51 -10.19
CA LEU A 406 -5.73 -6.19 -8.95
C LEU A 406 -5.84 -4.66 -8.77
N GLY A 407 -4.75 -3.95 -9.05
CA GLY A 407 -4.65 -2.48 -8.95
C GLY A 407 -5.66 -1.75 -9.83
N PHE A 408 -5.75 -2.09 -11.11
CA PHE A 408 -6.66 -1.39 -12.04
C PHE A 408 -8.12 -1.78 -11.86
N ILE A 409 -8.42 -2.97 -11.32
CA ILE A 409 -9.77 -3.33 -10.88
C ILE A 409 -10.15 -2.52 -9.65
N TYR A 410 -9.21 -2.39 -8.70
CA TYR A 410 -9.39 -1.56 -7.50
C TYR A 410 -9.65 -0.10 -7.87
N THR A 411 -8.82 0.53 -8.72
CA THR A 411 -9.02 1.92 -9.12
C THR A 411 -10.29 2.11 -9.93
N SER A 412 -10.62 1.22 -10.86
CA SER A 412 -11.90 1.28 -11.60
C SER A 412 -13.13 1.29 -10.67
N PHE A 413 -13.05 0.57 -9.55
CA PHE A 413 -14.11 0.55 -8.55
C PHE A 413 -14.13 1.84 -7.72
N GLN A 414 -12.96 2.28 -7.23
CA GLN A 414 -12.85 3.45 -6.36
C GLN A 414 -13.23 4.75 -7.06
N GLU A 415 -12.75 4.96 -8.29
CA GLU A 415 -13.07 6.14 -9.10
C GLU A 415 -14.58 6.27 -9.37
N ARG A 416 -15.26 5.13 -9.50
CA ARG A 416 -16.72 5.13 -9.59
C ARG A 416 -17.38 5.42 -8.24
N ALA A 417 -16.79 4.98 -7.14
CA ALA A 417 -17.29 5.25 -5.79
C ALA A 417 -17.18 6.73 -5.44
N THR A 418 -16.04 7.37 -5.73
CA THR A 418 -15.81 8.81 -5.56
C THR A 418 -16.71 9.62 -6.50
N PHE A 419 -16.87 9.21 -7.77
CA PHE A 419 -17.86 9.81 -8.69
C PHE A 419 -19.28 9.85 -8.09
N ILE A 420 -19.73 8.73 -7.50
CA ILE A 420 -21.05 8.64 -6.87
C ILE A 420 -21.10 9.52 -5.61
N SER A 421 -20.08 9.45 -4.74
CA SER A 421 -20.02 10.22 -3.49
C SER A 421 -20.08 11.72 -3.79
N HIS A 422 -19.18 12.23 -4.63
CA HIS A 422 -19.12 13.64 -5.04
C HIS A 422 -20.37 14.09 -5.79
N GLY A 423 -20.95 13.22 -6.64
CA GLY A 423 -22.21 13.50 -7.31
C GLY A 423 -23.40 13.65 -6.34
N ASN A 424 -23.46 12.81 -5.31
CA ASN A 424 -24.49 12.85 -4.29
C ASN A 424 -24.31 14.04 -3.33
N THR A 425 -23.08 14.36 -2.91
CA THR A 425 -22.80 15.57 -2.12
C THR A 425 -23.13 16.83 -2.91
N ALA A 426 -22.83 16.88 -4.21
CA ALA A 426 -23.25 17.98 -5.09
C ALA A 426 -24.78 18.18 -5.09
N ARG A 427 -25.54 17.09 -5.19
CA ARG A 427 -27.01 17.15 -5.15
C ARG A 427 -27.51 17.66 -3.79
N LEU A 428 -26.97 17.14 -2.68
CA LEU A 428 -27.34 17.57 -1.34
C LEU A 428 -26.98 19.04 -1.07
N ALA A 429 -25.79 19.50 -1.50
CA ALA A 429 -25.41 20.91 -1.41
C ALA A 429 -26.42 21.82 -2.10
N LYS A 430 -26.88 21.42 -3.29
CA LYS A 430 -27.93 22.14 -4.02
C LYS A 430 -29.27 22.12 -3.28
N GLU A 431 -29.65 20.99 -2.68
CA GLU A 431 -30.87 20.87 -1.86
C GLU A 431 -30.83 21.79 -0.63
N HIS A 432 -29.64 22.01 -0.05
CA HIS A 432 -29.41 22.96 1.04
C HIS A 432 -29.20 24.41 0.57
N GLY A 433 -29.30 24.69 -0.73
CA GLY A 433 -29.24 26.05 -1.29
C GLY A 433 -27.84 26.57 -1.61
N ASP A 434 -26.76 25.80 -1.43
CA ASP A 434 -25.41 26.21 -1.81
C ASP A 434 -25.05 25.70 -3.23
N LEU A 435 -25.42 26.51 -4.22
CA LEU A 435 -25.13 26.21 -5.62
C LEU A 435 -23.63 26.24 -5.95
N LYS A 436 -22.81 27.03 -5.22
CA LYS A 436 -21.36 27.07 -5.46
C LYS A 436 -20.71 25.79 -4.94
N LEU A 437 -21.10 25.31 -3.76
CA LEU A 437 -20.64 24.01 -3.28
C LEU A 437 -21.11 22.86 -4.20
N ALA A 438 -22.33 22.92 -4.72
CA ALA A 438 -22.80 21.95 -5.69
C ALA A 438 -21.93 21.91 -6.97
N GLN A 439 -21.46 23.08 -7.43
CA GLN A 439 -20.52 23.17 -8.56
C GLN A 439 -19.14 22.59 -8.20
N ILE A 440 -18.64 22.84 -6.99
CA ILE A 440 -17.37 22.29 -6.48
C ILE A 440 -17.41 20.75 -6.47
N CYS A 441 -18.40 20.15 -5.82
CA CYS A 441 -18.52 18.69 -5.79
C CYS A 441 -18.78 18.11 -7.20
N GLY A 442 -19.57 18.81 -8.02
CA GLY A 442 -19.89 18.38 -9.38
C GLY A 442 -18.70 18.42 -10.34
N ILE A 443 -17.79 19.41 -10.21
CA ILE A 443 -16.60 19.49 -11.06
C ILE A 443 -15.58 18.42 -10.70
N ILE A 444 -15.42 18.11 -9.40
CA ILE A 444 -14.60 16.99 -8.93
C ILE A 444 -15.16 15.68 -9.49
N ALA A 445 -16.45 15.41 -9.31
CA ALA A 445 -17.12 14.23 -9.89
C ALA A 445 -16.90 14.10 -11.42
N SER A 446 -16.76 15.20 -12.14
CA SER A 446 -16.49 15.16 -13.59
C SER A 446 -15.08 14.67 -13.94
N ASP A 447 -14.11 14.89 -13.06
CA ASP A 447 -12.76 14.34 -13.18
C ASP A 447 -12.77 12.84 -12.86
N GLU A 448 -13.37 12.44 -11.73
CA GLU A 448 -13.57 11.02 -11.35
C GLU A 448 -14.16 10.20 -12.51
N LYS A 449 -15.13 10.78 -13.23
CA LYS A 449 -15.77 10.09 -14.34
C LYS A 449 -14.81 9.80 -15.51
N ARG A 450 -13.87 10.71 -15.77
CA ARG A 450 -12.83 10.51 -16.80
C ARG A 450 -11.83 9.47 -16.34
N HIS A 451 -11.42 9.50 -15.09
CA HIS A 451 -10.49 8.51 -14.52
C HIS A 451 -11.12 7.12 -14.47
N GLU A 452 -12.37 6.98 -14.03
CA GLU A 452 -13.15 5.74 -14.13
C GLU A 452 -13.13 5.20 -15.56
N THR A 453 -13.38 6.07 -16.54
CA THR A 453 -13.39 5.67 -17.96
C THR A 453 -12.03 5.17 -18.42
N ALA A 454 -10.94 5.81 -18.01
CA ALA A 454 -9.58 5.40 -18.34
C ALA A 454 -9.24 4.05 -17.69
N TYR A 455 -9.44 3.88 -16.39
CA TYR A 455 -9.12 2.62 -15.69
C TYR A 455 -9.98 1.46 -16.17
N THR A 456 -11.28 1.68 -16.40
CA THR A 456 -12.16 0.63 -16.93
C THR A 456 -11.76 0.18 -18.34
N LYS A 457 -11.20 1.07 -19.17
CA LYS A 457 -10.60 0.71 -20.47
C LYS A 457 -9.34 -0.13 -20.34
N ILE A 458 -8.50 0.12 -19.34
CA ILE A 458 -7.31 -0.72 -19.08
C ILE A 458 -7.76 -2.15 -18.79
N VAL A 459 -8.72 -2.33 -17.88
CA VAL A 459 -9.22 -3.66 -17.51
C VAL A 459 -9.98 -4.32 -18.67
N GLU A 460 -10.72 -3.56 -19.47
CA GLU A 460 -11.33 -4.06 -20.71
C GLU A 460 -10.25 -4.63 -21.65
N LYS A 461 -9.13 -3.92 -21.83
CA LYS A 461 -8.02 -4.41 -22.66
C LYS A 461 -7.35 -5.65 -22.07
N LEU A 462 -7.24 -5.73 -20.75
CA LEU A 462 -6.73 -6.93 -20.09
C LEU A 462 -7.66 -8.14 -20.26
N PHE A 463 -8.98 -7.94 -20.31
CA PHE A 463 -9.92 -9.01 -20.66
C PHE A 463 -9.78 -9.49 -22.10
N GLU A 464 -9.34 -8.64 -23.05
CA GLU A 464 -9.05 -9.07 -24.42
C GLU A 464 -7.78 -9.91 -24.51
N ILE A 465 -6.75 -9.59 -23.71
CA ILE A 465 -5.41 -10.21 -23.81
C ILE A 465 -5.28 -11.45 -22.90
N ASP A 466 -5.77 -11.35 -21.67
CA ASP A 466 -5.66 -12.37 -20.63
C ASP A 466 -6.99 -12.49 -19.87
N PRO A 467 -8.05 -13.01 -20.52
CA PRO A 467 -9.37 -13.11 -19.91
C PRO A 467 -9.38 -13.96 -18.64
N ASP A 468 -8.59 -15.04 -18.60
CA ASP A 468 -8.53 -15.95 -17.44
C ASP A 468 -7.84 -15.29 -16.25
N GLY A 469 -6.67 -14.69 -16.44
CA GLY A 469 -5.98 -13.95 -15.38
C GLY A 469 -6.80 -12.78 -14.86
N THR A 470 -7.48 -12.05 -15.76
CA THR A 470 -8.26 -10.87 -15.40
C THR A 470 -9.52 -11.24 -14.61
N VAL A 471 -10.26 -12.30 -14.99
CA VAL A 471 -11.45 -12.73 -14.23
C VAL A 471 -11.06 -13.28 -12.85
N LEU A 472 -9.93 -13.97 -12.74
CA LEU A 472 -9.40 -14.44 -11.46
C LEU A 472 -9.05 -13.27 -10.54
N ALA A 473 -8.38 -12.25 -11.07
CA ALA A 473 -8.05 -11.02 -10.34
C ALA A 473 -9.33 -10.28 -9.88
N PHE A 474 -10.36 -10.21 -10.73
CA PHE A 474 -11.63 -9.58 -10.37
C PHE A 474 -12.33 -10.33 -9.23
N ALA A 475 -12.42 -11.66 -9.34
CA ALA A 475 -12.97 -12.49 -8.28
C ALA A 475 -12.18 -12.38 -6.98
N ASP A 476 -10.85 -12.28 -7.06
CA ASP A 476 -9.99 -12.13 -5.90
C ASP A 476 -10.23 -10.80 -5.16
N MET A 477 -10.22 -9.67 -5.88
CA MET A 477 -10.57 -8.37 -5.29
C MET A 477 -11.96 -8.38 -4.65
N MET A 478 -12.93 -9.03 -5.27
CA MET A 478 -14.28 -9.16 -4.72
C MET A 478 -14.34 -10.06 -3.48
N LYS A 479 -13.53 -11.11 -3.38
CA LYS A 479 -13.40 -11.94 -2.17
C LYS A 479 -12.73 -11.18 -1.03
N LYS A 480 -11.71 -10.38 -1.35
CA LYS A 480 -11.01 -9.50 -0.41
C LYS A 480 -11.90 -8.35 0.09
N LYS A 481 -12.93 -8.01 -0.68
CA LYS A 481 -13.74 -6.79 -0.62
C LYS A 481 -12.89 -5.58 -0.99
N ILE A 482 -13.50 -4.62 -1.69
CA ILE A 482 -12.83 -3.36 -2.01
C ILE A 482 -12.77 -2.52 -0.73
N SER A 483 -11.60 -2.49 -0.09
CA SER A 483 -11.32 -1.65 1.08
C SER A 483 -11.30 -0.19 0.68
N MET A 484 -11.99 0.68 1.43
CA MET A 484 -11.90 2.12 1.19
C MET A 484 -10.49 2.65 1.51
N PRO A 485 -9.97 3.62 0.75
CA PRO A 485 -8.62 4.14 0.96
C PRO A 485 -8.40 4.71 2.36
N ALA A 486 -9.37 5.48 2.87
CA ALA A 486 -9.31 6.07 4.20
C ALA A 486 -9.78 5.14 5.35
N HIS A 487 -9.80 3.81 5.18
CA HIS A 487 -10.31 2.89 6.21
C HIS A 487 -9.50 2.89 7.53
N LEU A 488 -8.29 3.46 7.53
CA LEU A 488 -7.44 3.64 8.71
C LEU A 488 -7.54 5.05 9.33
N MET A 489 -8.52 5.85 8.93
CA MET A 489 -8.73 7.21 9.42
C MET A 489 -8.90 7.25 10.95
N TYR A 490 -8.20 8.20 11.58
CA TYR A 490 -8.12 8.38 13.03
C TYR A 490 -7.85 9.84 13.38
N ASP A 491 -8.59 10.42 14.33
CA ASP A 491 -8.50 11.84 14.72
C ASP A 491 -7.69 12.11 16.00
N GLY A 492 -7.10 11.05 16.58
CA GLY A 492 -6.41 11.11 17.86
C GLY A 492 -7.22 10.63 19.05
N ARG A 493 -8.50 10.26 18.87
CA ARG A 493 -9.38 9.86 19.98
C ARG A 493 -10.50 8.86 19.61
N ASP A 494 -11.02 8.88 18.39
CA ASP A 494 -12.04 7.93 17.94
C ASP A 494 -11.39 6.81 17.14
N ASP A 495 -11.23 5.65 17.78
CA ASP A 495 -10.69 4.47 17.12
C ASP A 495 -11.56 4.02 15.95
N ASN A 496 -12.89 4.25 15.95
CA ASN A 496 -13.81 3.75 14.92
C ASN A 496 -14.29 4.84 13.96
N LEU A 497 -13.50 5.91 13.82
CA LEU A 497 -13.85 7.10 13.05
C LEU A 497 -14.31 6.78 11.62
N PHE A 498 -13.63 5.86 10.93
CA PHE A 498 -14.05 5.44 9.58
C PHE A 498 -15.43 4.76 9.57
N GLU A 499 -15.73 3.88 10.53
CA GLU A 499 -17.03 3.20 10.62
C GLU A 499 -18.15 4.19 10.93
N HIS A 500 -17.89 5.13 11.83
CA HIS A 500 -18.80 6.20 12.18
C HIS A 500 -19.07 7.14 11.00
N PHE A 501 -18.03 7.63 10.32
CA PHE A 501 -18.16 8.42 9.09
C PHE A 501 -18.97 7.66 8.02
N SER A 502 -18.65 6.38 7.80
CA SER A 502 -19.33 5.55 6.80
C SER A 502 -20.81 5.37 7.12
N ALA A 503 -21.19 5.27 8.40
CA ALA A 503 -22.59 5.20 8.81
C ALA A 503 -23.35 6.49 8.50
N VAL A 504 -22.76 7.66 8.75
CA VAL A 504 -23.34 8.96 8.38
C VAL A 504 -23.51 9.06 6.86
N ALA A 505 -22.50 8.68 6.07
CA ALA A 505 -22.57 8.69 4.61
C ALA A 505 -23.64 7.74 4.06
N GLN A 506 -23.76 6.54 4.65
CA GLN A 506 -24.81 5.56 4.33
C GLN A 506 -26.20 6.12 4.64
N ARG A 507 -26.39 6.78 5.80
CA ARG A 507 -27.68 7.35 6.20
C ARG A 507 -28.10 8.53 5.32
N LEU A 508 -27.15 9.38 4.93
CA LEU A 508 -27.42 10.51 4.04
C LEU A 508 -27.60 10.08 2.57
N GLY A 509 -27.32 8.82 2.24
CA GLY A 509 -27.38 8.32 0.87
C GLY A 509 -26.29 8.95 -0.01
N ILE A 510 -25.15 9.29 0.57
CA ILE A 510 -23.98 9.81 -0.15
C ILE A 510 -23.23 8.64 -0.80
N TYR A 511 -22.92 7.63 0.00
CA TYR A 511 -22.38 6.37 -0.48
C TYR A 511 -22.89 5.22 0.39
N THR A 512 -23.51 4.22 -0.24
CA THR A 512 -24.20 3.13 0.43
C THR A 512 -23.69 1.76 0.01
N ALA A 513 -24.02 0.73 0.80
CA ALA A 513 -23.80 -0.66 0.41
C ALA A 513 -24.55 -1.05 -0.87
N LYS A 514 -25.65 -0.36 -1.20
CA LYS A 514 -26.32 -0.51 -2.49
C LYS A 514 -25.46 0.06 -3.63
N ASP A 515 -24.86 1.24 -3.45
CA ASP A 515 -23.95 1.82 -4.45
C ASP A 515 -22.75 0.90 -4.71
N TYR A 516 -22.19 0.26 -3.68
CA TYR A 516 -21.16 -0.77 -3.85
C TYR A 516 -21.63 -1.91 -4.78
N ALA A 517 -22.85 -2.42 -4.58
CA ALA A 517 -23.41 -3.47 -5.43
C ALA A 517 -23.68 -2.98 -6.86
N ASP A 518 -24.11 -1.72 -7.02
CA ASP A 518 -24.40 -1.09 -8.30
C ASP A 518 -23.12 -0.85 -9.10
N ILE A 519 -22.01 -0.48 -8.45
CA ILE A 519 -20.68 -0.40 -9.07
C ILE A 519 -20.25 -1.79 -9.57
N LEU A 520 -20.39 -2.82 -8.73
CA LEU A 520 -20.03 -4.18 -9.13
C LEU A 520 -20.84 -4.66 -10.34
N GLU A 521 -22.16 -4.49 -10.32
CA GLU A 521 -23.04 -4.83 -11.45
C GLU A 521 -22.67 -4.06 -12.71
N PHE A 522 -22.37 -2.76 -12.57
CA PHE A 522 -21.89 -1.94 -13.67
C PHE A 522 -20.58 -2.49 -14.25
N LEU A 523 -19.57 -2.80 -13.43
CA LEU A 523 -18.27 -3.28 -13.92
C LEU A 523 -18.38 -4.66 -14.59
N VAL A 524 -19.20 -5.56 -14.02
CA VAL A 524 -19.52 -6.86 -14.64
C VAL A 524 -20.12 -6.68 -16.02
N THR A 525 -21.05 -5.73 -16.17
CA THR A 525 -21.68 -5.42 -17.45
C THR A 525 -20.72 -4.73 -18.41
N ARG A 526 -19.95 -3.74 -17.91
CA ARG A 526 -19.01 -2.94 -18.69
C ARG A 526 -17.91 -3.78 -19.32
N TRP A 527 -17.42 -4.79 -18.61
CA TRP A 527 -16.42 -5.74 -19.09
C TRP A 527 -17.02 -7.02 -19.68
N LYS A 528 -18.35 -7.09 -19.80
CA LYS A 528 -19.08 -8.23 -20.37
C LYS A 528 -18.66 -9.57 -19.75
N VAL A 529 -18.43 -9.57 -18.43
CA VAL A 529 -17.85 -10.73 -17.73
C VAL A 529 -18.71 -11.98 -17.92
N GLY A 530 -20.05 -11.85 -17.95
CA GLY A 530 -20.97 -12.97 -18.18
C GLY A 530 -20.96 -13.55 -19.60
N GLU A 531 -20.35 -12.85 -20.57
CA GLU A 531 -20.26 -13.28 -21.97
C GLU A 531 -18.89 -13.91 -22.30
N LEU A 532 -17.94 -13.90 -21.36
CA LEU A 532 -16.61 -14.49 -21.57
C LEU A 532 -16.74 -16.00 -21.81
N THR A 533 -16.01 -16.48 -22.82
CA THR A 533 -15.91 -17.90 -23.18
C THR A 533 -14.44 -18.32 -23.29
N GLY A 534 -14.17 -19.63 -23.30
CA GLY A 534 -12.80 -20.15 -23.39
C GLY A 534 -11.98 -20.04 -22.10
N LEU A 535 -12.64 -19.78 -20.96
CA LEU A 535 -12.01 -19.72 -19.64
C LEU A 535 -11.63 -21.12 -19.12
N SER A 536 -10.61 -21.17 -18.27
CA SER A 536 -10.21 -22.35 -17.52
C SER A 536 -11.29 -22.78 -16.51
N GLY A 537 -11.13 -23.96 -15.91
CA GLY A 537 -12.06 -24.42 -14.87
C GLY A 537 -12.11 -23.50 -13.63
N GLU A 538 -11.01 -22.81 -13.32
CA GLU A 538 -10.98 -21.81 -12.26
C GLU A 538 -11.54 -20.46 -12.73
N GLY A 539 -11.25 -20.06 -13.98
CA GLY A 539 -11.82 -18.88 -14.61
C GLY A 539 -13.35 -18.91 -14.66
N ASN A 540 -13.95 -20.05 -15.05
CA ASN A 540 -15.41 -20.21 -15.03
C ASN A 540 -16.00 -20.07 -13.62
N LYS A 541 -15.34 -20.62 -12.58
CA LYS A 541 -15.80 -20.45 -11.18
C LYS A 541 -15.70 -19.00 -10.72
N ALA A 542 -14.66 -18.28 -11.15
CA ALA A 542 -14.47 -16.86 -10.87
C ALA A 542 -15.54 -16.02 -11.57
N GLN A 543 -15.82 -16.30 -12.84
CA GLN A 543 -16.90 -15.68 -13.61
C GLN A 543 -18.26 -15.86 -12.91
N ASP A 544 -18.65 -17.10 -12.59
CA ASP A 544 -19.89 -17.41 -11.88
C ASP A 544 -20.00 -16.65 -10.54
N PHE A 545 -18.90 -16.63 -9.78
CA PHE A 545 -18.84 -15.93 -8.50
C PHE A 545 -19.10 -14.43 -8.67
N VAL A 546 -18.38 -13.76 -9.57
CA VAL A 546 -18.50 -12.31 -9.75
C VAL A 546 -19.87 -11.94 -10.30
N CYS A 547 -20.38 -12.66 -11.31
CA CYS A 547 -21.68 -12.38 -11.92
C CYS A 547 -22.87 -12.57 -10.96
N THR A 548 -22.73 -13.38 -9.91
CA THR A 548 -23.80 -13.62 -8.93
C THR A 548 -23.68 -12.81 -7.65
N LEU A 549 -22.58 -12.05 -7.48
CA LEU A 549 -22.26 -11.39 -6.22
C LEU A 549 -23.09 -10.13 -5.95
N ALA A 550 -23.34 -9.27 -6.95
CA ALA A 550 -24.11 -8.04 -6.75
C ALA A 550 -25.54 -8.31 -6.20
N PRO A 551 -26.35 -9.23 -6.78
CA PRO A 551 -27.64 -9.60 -6.19
C PRO A 551 -27.54 -10.17 -4.77
N ARG A 552 -26.44 -10.87 -4.45
CA ARG A 552 -26.19 -11.39 -3.10
C ARG A 552 -25.91 -10.28 -2.10
N ILE A 553 -25.13 -9.26 -2.48
CA ILE A 553 -24.83 -8.10 -1.63
C ILE A 553 -26.11 -7.33 -1.33
N ARG A 554 -26.93 -7.04 -2.35
CA ARG A 554 -28.22 -6.33 -2.16
C ARG A 554 -29.13 -7.03 -1.15
N ARG A 555 -29.31 -8.36 -1.28
CA ARG A 555 -30.12 -9.14 -0.32
C ARG A 555 -29.57 -9.13 1.10
N LEU A 556 -28.25 -9.04 1.27
CA LEU A 556 -27.64 -8.95 2.60
C LEU A 556 -27.86 -7.57 3.21
N GLU A 557 -27.74 -6.51 2.42
CA GLU A 557 -28.02 -5.14 2.85
C GLU A 557 -29.49 -4.96 3.25
N GLU A 558 -30.45 -5.37 2.41
CA GLU A 558 -31.89 -5.27 2.71
C GLU A 558 -32.23 -5.93 4.06
N ARG A 559 -31.61 -7.06 4.36
CA ARG A 559 -31.75 -7.75 5.66
C ARG A 559 -31.10 -6.99 6.81
N ALA A 560 -29.97 -6.33 6.56
CA ALA A 560 -29.28 -5.53 7.57
C ALA A 560 -30.10 -4.27 7.91
N GLN A 561 -30.60 -3.56 6.90
CA GLN A 561 -31.49 -2.41 7.07
C GLN A 561 -32.79 -2.78 7.78
N GLY A 562 -33.43 -3.90 7.40
CA GLY A 562 -34.63 -4.40 8.07
C GLY A 562 -34.44 -4.78 9.55
N ARG A 563 -33.19 -4.92 10.00
CA ARG A 563 -32.81 -5.19 11.40
C ARG A 563 -32.16 -4.00 12.10
N ALA A 564 -31.92 -2.90 11.37
CA ALA A 564 -31.22 -1.74 11.89
C ALA A 564 -32.11 -1.03 12.92
N LYS A 565 -31.57 -0.87 14.14
CA LYS A 565 -32.17 0.01 15.14
C LYS A 565 -31.77 1.44 14.84
N LYS A 566 -32.54 2.42 15.34
CA LYS A 566 -32.14 3.82 15.32
C LYS A 566 -30.76 3.93 15.98
N ALA A 567 -29.74 4.31 15.21
CA ALA A 567 -28.38 4.35 15.71
C ALA A 567 -28.24 5.49 16.74
N PRO A 568 -27.20 5.51 17.59
CA PRO A 568 -26.98 6.64 18.49
C PRO A 568 -26.49 7.87 17.73
N ALA A 569 -26.70 9.06 18.32
CA ALA A 569 -25.95 10.25 17.95
C ALA A 569 -24.60 10.24 18.67
N ILE A 570 -23.52 10.55 17.95
CA ILE A 570 -22.16 10.55 18.50
C ILE A 570 -21.43 11.86 18.15
N PRO A 571 -20.47 12.31 18.98
CA PRO A 571 -19.67 13.49 18.68
C PRO A 571 -18.59 13.20 17.63
N PHE A 572 -18.37 14.16 16.71
CA PHE A 572 -17.24 14.13 15.77
C PHE A 572 -16.30 15.31 16.03
N SER A 573 -14.98 15.08 16.00
CA SER A 573 -14.00 16.15 16.26
C SER A 573 -14.02 17.23 15.19
N TRP A 574 -14.25 16.81 13.95
CA TRP A 574 -14.28 17.66 12.79
C TRP A 574 -15.35 18.74 12.86
N VAL A 575 -16.39 18.57 13.67
CA VAL A 575 -17.46 19.55 13.87
C VAL A 575 -17.51 20.04 15.31
N TYR A 576 -16.34 20.20 15.95
CA TYR A 576 -16.21 20.72 17.31
C TYR A 576 -17.02 19.92 18.35
N ASP A 577 -16.94 18.59 18.29
CA ASP A 577 -17.66 17.69 19.20
C ASP A 577 -19.19 17.75 19.15
N ARG A 578 -19.75 18.44 18.15
CA ARG A 578 -21.19 18.40 17.90
C ARG A 578 -21.60 16.99 17.48
N GLN A 579 -22.80 16.61 17.90
CA GLN A 579 -23.30 15.25 17.71
C GLN A 579 -24.04 15.09 16.38
N VAL A 580 -23.69 14.04 15.65
CA VAL A 580 -24.34 13.64 14.41
C VAL A 580 -24.92 12.23 14.57
N GLN A 581 -26.07 12.02 13.97
CA GLN A 581 -26.76 10.74 13.96
C GLN A 581 -25.99 9.75 13.06
N LEU A 582 -25.61 8.59 13.60
CA LEU A 582 -25.08 7.48 12.79
C LEU A 582 -26.16 6.89 11.88
#